data_AF-A0A4R2GUI5-F1
#
_entry.id   AF-A0A4R2GUI5-F1
#
_cell.length_a   1.000
_cell.length_b   1.000
_cell.length_c   1.000
_cell.angle_alpha   90.00
_cell.angle_beta   90.00
_cell.angle_gamma   90.00
#
_symmetry.space_group_name_H-M   'P 1'
#
loop_
_entity.id
_entity.type
_entity.pdbx_description
1 polymer ?
#
loop_
_entity_poly.entity_id
_entity_poly.type
_entity_poly.pdbx_seq_one_letter_code
_entity_poly.pdbx_strand_id
1 'polypeptide(L)'
;MRRQLEQIAAGGVFGRPATFQEIGAFENACGAPLPRDYVEFLRAGQFTAQIARFFDAPDADGGFDALQCFFGFGLPWSTCNLDYVRQLYAGGAPDGVIPIAGNGAGDYVCLDLRGGDTARQAPVALWRIDHFWRAGEWREQDFIPLAESFSAFVLGLRQAPRRAAGDGNAARQPPSSQRAPSHVAAPPLTFGPLLGRWSA
;
A
#
# COMPACT_ATOMS: atom_id res chain seq x y z
N MET A 1 -13.11 4.96 15.97
CA MET A 1 -11.97 5.33 15.08
C MET A 1 -10.81 5.98 15.84
N ARG A 2 -10.95 7.18 16.41
CA ARG A 2 -9.85 7.93 17.06
C ARG A 2 -8.97 7.16 18.06
N ARG A 3 -9.56 6.38 18.98
CA ARG A 3 -8.81 5.55 19.95
C ARG A 3 -7.95 4.44 19.32
N GLN A 4 -8.33 3.98 18.12
CA GLN A 4 -7.68 2.86 17.44
C GLN A 4 -6.61 3.33 16.47
N LEU A 5 -6.89 4.47 15.83
CA LEU A 5 -5.90 5.35 15.21
C LEU A 5 -4.72 5.60 16.18
N GLU A 6 -4.99 6.01 17.42
CA GLU A 6 -3.94 6.18 18.46
C GLU A 6 -3.12 4.90 18.74
N GLN A 7 -3.70 3.70 18.60
CA GLN A 7 -2.98 2.42 18.79
C GLN A 7 -2.10 2.01 17.60
N ILE A 8 -2.39 2.53 16.40
CA ILE A 8 -1.60 2.33 15.18
C ILE A 8 -0.30 3.15 15.27
N ALA A 9 -0.37 4.35 15.84
CA ALA A 9 0.74 5.30 15.96
C ALA A 9 1.92 4.89 16.89
N ALA A 10 1.87 3.75 17.58
CA ALA A 10 2.90 3.34 18.53
C ALA A 10 4.26 2.96 17.88
N GLY A 11 4.30 2.80 16.55
CA GLY A 11 5.50 2.46 15.77
C GLY A 11 6.00 3.61 14.90
N GLY A 12 6.42 4.72 15.52
CA GLY A 12 7.02 5.87 14.82
C GLY A 12 6.12 6.53 13.78
N VAL A 13 5.53 7.67 14.10
CA VAL A 13 4.74 8.43 13.12
C VAL A 13 5.68 9.14 12.16
N PHE A 14 5.65 8.76 10.89
CA PHE A 14 6.32 9.47 9.80
C PHE A 14 5.25 10.18 8.98
N GLY A 15 5.28 11.50 8.92
CA GLY A 15 4.32 12.30 8.15
C GLY A 15 3.57 13.31 9.00
N ARG A 16 2.75 14.13 8.33
CA ARG A 16 1.93 15.15 8.96
C ARG A 16 0.45 14.95 8.61
N PRO A 17 -0.48 15.47 9.42
CA PRO A 17 -1.85 15.65 9.01
C PRO A 17 -1.94 16.23 7.59
N ALA A 18 -2.67 15.54 6.72
CA ALA A 18 -2.99 16.06 5.40
C ALA A 18 -3.79 17.35 5.54
N THR A 19 -3.59 18.33 4.67
CA THR A 19 -4.43 19.54 4.59
C THR A 19 -5.68 19.26 3.75
N PHE A 20 -6.74 20.04 3.94
CA PHE A 20 -7.91 19.98 3.06
C PHE A 20 -7.55 20.28 1.60
N GLN A 21 -6.56 21.15 1.38
CA GLN A 21 -6.08 21.48 0.05
C GLN A 21 -5.40 20.27 -0.63
N GLU A 22 -4.57 19.52 0.09
CA GLU A 22 -3.94 18.29 -0.43
C GLU A 22 -4.98 17.21 -0.73
N ILE A 23 -5.93 17.02 0.17
CA ILE A 23 -7.03 16.05 -0.01
C ILE A 23 -7.85 16.43 -1.24
N GLY A 24 -8.29 17.69 -1.34
CA GLY A 24 -9.08 18.15 -2.49
C GLY A 24 -8.30 18.09 -3.81
N ALA A 25 -7.00 18.37 -3.80
CA ALA A 25 -6.16 18.21 -4.99
C ALA A 25 -6.05 16.74 -5.41
N PHE A 26 -5.93 15.82 -4.45
CA PHE A 26 -5.88 14.39 -4.72
C PHE A 26 -7.23 13.84 -5.20
N GLU A 27 -8.35 14.22 -4.58
CA GLU A 27 -9.71 13.88 -5.01
C GLU A 27 -9.99 14.35 -6.45
N ASN A 28 -9.61 15.60 -6.77
CA ASN A 28 -9.70 16.13 -8.13
C ASN A 28 -8.87 15.31 -9.12
N ALA A 29 -7.68 14.88 -8.72
CA ALA A 29 -6.85 14.02 -9.57
C ALA A 29 -7.47 12.63 -9.74
N CYS A 30 -8.07 12.05 -8.70
CA CYS A 30 -8.78 10.78 -8.78
C CYS A 30 -10.10 10.86 -9.57
N GLY A 31 -10.66 12.06 -9.75
CA GLY A 31 -11.98 12.25 -10.35
C GLY A 31 -13.13 11.77 -9.46
N ALA A 32 -12.86 11.52 -8.18
CA ALA A 32 -13.82 11.02 -7.21
C ALA A 32 -13.46 11.50 -5.79
N PRO A 33 -14.46 11.78 -4.94
CA PRO A 33 -14.22 12.10 -3.53
C PRO A 33 -13.69 10.89 -2.78
N LEU A 34 -12.86 11.12 -1.77
CA LEU A 34 -12.39 10.07 -0.88
C LEU A 34 -13.47 9.74 0.17
N PRO A 35 -13.56 8.48 0.60
CA PRO A 35 -14.41 8.09 1.71
C PRO A 35 -14.08 8.91 2.96
N ARG A 36 -15.14 9.31 3.67
CA ARG A 36 -15.01 10.14 4.88
C ARG A 36 -14.06 9.55 5.91
N ASP A 37 -14.10 8.24 6.13
CA ASP A 37 -13.25 7.56 7.10
C ASP A 37 -11.77 7.55 6.69
N TYR A 38 -11.49 7.44 5.40
CA TYR A 38 -10.14 7.59 4.87
C TYR A 38 -9.66 9.05 4.96
N VAL A 39 -10.52 10.04 4.68
CA VAL A 39 -10.21 11.46 4.91
C VAL A 39 -9.87 11.72 6.38
N GLU A 40 -10.67 11.21 7.33
CA GLU A 40 -10.40 11.33 8.76
C GLU A 40 -9.06 10.70 9.15
N PHE A 41 -8.69 9.56 8.55
CA PHE A 41 -7.38 8.92 8.72
C PHE A 41 -6.23 9.80 8.23
N LEU A 42 -6.32 10.32 6.99
CA LEU A 42 -5.30 11.20 6.40
C LEU A 42 -5.11 12.48 7.24
N ARG A 43 -6.21 13.04 7.76
CA ARG A 43 -6.23 14.23 8.61
C ARG A 43 -5.67 13.97 10.01
N ALA A 44 -5.71 12.73 10.50
CA ALA A 44 -5.08 12.39 11.77
C ALA A 44 -3.53 12.37 11.67
N GLY A 45 -2.97 12.23 10.46
CA GLY A 45 -1.53 12.26 10.21
C GLY A 45 -0.79 11.05 10.77
N GLN A 46 -1.49 9.93 10.96
CA GLN A 46 -0.95 8.73 11.57
C GLN A 46 -0.48 7.75 10.51
N PHE A 47 0.58 8.14 9.81
CA PHE A 47 1.28 7.20 8.94
C PHE A 47 2.48 6.68 9.70
N THR A 48 2.54 5.38 9.82
CA THR A 48 3.64 4.69 10.47
C THR A 48 4.40 3.94 9.40
N ALA A 49 5.67 4.28 9.25
CA ALA A 49 6.57 3.39 8.56
C ALA A 49 6.83 2.23 9.51
N GLN A 50 6.49 1.00 9.11
CA GLN A 50 6.79 -0.24 9.82
C GLN A 50 5.88 -0.57 11.01
N ILE A 51 4.57 -0.62 10.79
CA ILE A 51 3.78 -1.51 11.65
C ILE A 51 3.88 -2.89 11.04
N ALA A 52 4.45 -3.87 11.71
CA ALA A 52 4.15 -5.26 11.37
C ALA A 52 2.69 -5.53 11.80
N ARG A 53 1.73 -5.10 10.97
CA ARG A 53 0.33 -5.54 11.07
C ARG A 53 0.10 -6.65 10.07
N PHE A 54 -0.86 -7.48 10.40
CA PHE A 54 -1.32 -8.55 9.55
C PHE A 54 -2.80 -8.36 9.27
N PHE A 55 -3.22 -8.72 8.07
CA PHE A 55 -4.63 -8.81 7.70
C PHE A 55 -4.90 -10.18 7.10
N ASP A 56 -6.13 -10.65 7.22
CA ASP A 56 -6.53 -11.91 6.60
C ASP A 56 -6.52 -11.71 5.08
N ALA A 57 -5.80 -12.58 4.39
CA ALA A 57 -5.69 -12.59 2.93
C ALA A 57 -6.11 -13.99 2.46
N PRO A 58 -7.33 -14.15 1.92
CA PRO A 58 -7.91 -15.47 1.62
C PRO A 58 -7.08 -16.35 0.69
N ASP A 59 -6.22 -15.75 -0.13
CA ASP A 59 -5.38 -16.39 -1.12
C ASP A 59 -3.93 -16.64 -0.66
N ALA A 60 -3.55 -16.14 0.52
CA ALA A 60 -2.17 -16.26 1.02
C ALA A 60 -1.89 -17.65 1.63
N ASP A 61 -0.69 -18.17 1.41
CA ASP A 61 -0.18 -19.36 2.11
C ASP A 61 -0.10 -19.07 3.61
N GLY A 62 -1.05 -19.60 4.38
CA GLY A 62 -1.19 -19.35 5.82
C GLY A 62 -2.31 -18.37 6.21
N GLY A 63 -3.02 -17.79 5.23
CA GLY A 63 -4.25 -17.03 5.42
C GLY A 63 -4.08 -15.57 5.88
N PHE A 64 -2.85 -15.05 5.91
CA PHE A 64 -2.57 -13.66 6.28
C PHE A 64 -1.46 -13.05 5.42
N ASP A 65 -1.50 -11.72 5.26
CA ASP A 65 -0.45 -10.92 4.65
C ASP A 65 0.02 -9.82 5.61
N ALA A 66 1.18 -9.24 5.35
CA ALA A 66 1.74 -8.15 6.13
C ALA A 66 1.34 -6.81 5.53
N LEU A 67 1.01 -5.85 6.38
CA LEU A 67 0.96 -4.43 6.01
C LEU A 67 2.27 -3.81 6.48
N GLN A 68 3.01 -3.09 5.64
CA GLN A 68 4.25 -2.41 6.04
C GLN A 68 4.00 -0.94 6.38
N CYS A 69 3.26 -0.24 5.52
CA CYS A 69 2.94 1.17 5.69
C CYS A 69 1.61 1.54 5.03
N PHE A 70 1.00 2.60 5.56
CA PHE A 70 -0.02 3.37 4.86
C PHE A 70 0.63 4.49 4.06
N PHE A 71 0.01 4.83 2.93
CA PHE A 71 0.41 5.97 2.13
C PHE A 71 -0.24 7.25 2.63
N GLY A 72 0.45 8.38 2.43
CA GLY A 72 0.03 9.68 2.93
C GLY A 72 0.62 10.82 2.11
N PHE A 73 0.70 12.01 2.71
CA PHE A 73 1.29 13.20 2.07
C PHE A 73 2.50 13.70 2.87
N GLY A 74 3.51 14.20 2.15
CA GLY A 74 4.73 14.76 2.74
C GLY A 74 5.58 13.71 3.48
N LEU A 75 5.51 12.45 3.07
CA LEU A 75 6.34 11.38 3.62
C LEU A 75 7.77 11.48 3.06
N PRO A 76 8.80 11.09 3.85
CA PRO A 76 10.20 11.20 3.42
C PRO A 76 10.55 10.24 2.27
N TRP A 77 9.76 9.19 2.06
CA TRP A 77 9.88 8.29 0.93
C TRP A 77 8.80 8.59 -0.10
N SER A 78 9.19 9.04 -1.30
CA SER A 78 8.26 9.33 -2.40
C SER A 78 7.36 8.13 -2.71
N THR A 79 7.89 6.91 -2.64
CA THR A 79 7.14 5.66 -2.87
C THR A 79 6.05 5.36 -1.84
N CYS A 80 5.94 6.16 -0.78
CA CYS A 80 4.84 6.09 0.18
C CYS A 80 3.89 7.30 0.05
N ASN A 81 4.18 8.27 -0.81
CA ASN A 81 3.30 9.42 -1.02
C ASN A 81 2.17 9.07 -2.01
N LEU A 82 0.93 9.41 -1.66
CA LEU A 82 -0.26 9.04 -2.41
C LEU A 82 -0.25 9.55 -3.86
N ASP A 83 0.17 10.80 -4.06
CA ASP A 83 0.26 11.43 -5.37
C ASP A 83 1.28 10.73 -6.28
N TYR A 84 2.44 10.38 -5.71
CA TYR A 84 3.49 9.65 -6.42
C TYR A 84 3.04 8.22 -6.75
N VAL A 85 2.48 7.49 -5.79
CA VAL A 85 2.04 6.11 -5.99
C VAL A 85 0.90 6.01 -7.02
N ARG A 86 -0.08 6.92 -6.97
CA ARG A 86 -1.13 7.00 -8.00
C ARG A 86 -0.53 7.18 -9.40
N GLN A 87 0.46 8.05 -9.56
CA GLN A 87 1.11 8.28 -10.85
C GLN A 87 1.93 7.07 -11.29
N LEU A 88 2.65 6.44 -10.35
CA LEU A 88 3.48 5.26 -10.62
C LEU A 88 2.65 4.09 -11.16
N TYR A 89 1.42 3.93 -10.67
CA TYR A 89 0.50 2.86 -11.08
C TYR A 89 -0.62 3.32 -12.01
N ALA A 90 -0.49 4.52 -12.59
CA ALA A 90 -1.44 5.00 -13.59
C ALA A 90 -1.44 4.05 -14.80
N GLY A 91 -2.63 3.54 -15.17
CA GLY A 91 -2.79 2.53 -16.21
C GLY A 91 -2.49 1.09 -15.77
N GLY A 92 -1.99 0.90 -14.54
CA GLY A 92 -1.73 -0.43 -13.99
C GLY A 92 -2.88 -1.00 -13.16
N ALA A 93 -3.66 -0.15 -12.51
CA ALA A 93 -4.92 -0.48 -11.85
C ALA A 93 -6.11 0.08 -12.66
N PRO A 94 -7.34 -0.43 -12.44
CA PRO A 94 -8.55 0.19 -12.99
C PRO A 94 -8.64 1.66 -12.60
N ASP A 95 -9.18 2.49 -13.50
CA ASP A 95 -9.52 3.87 -13.17
C ASP A 95 -10.46 3.92 -11.96
N GLY A 96 -10.14 4.77 -10.99
CA GLY A 96 -10.86 4.86 -9.73
C GLY A 96 -10.38 3.89 -8.64
N VAL A 97 -9.41 3.02 -8.90
CA VAL A 97 -8.78 2.19 -7.85
C VAL A 97 -7.42 2.76 -7.50
N ILE A 98 -7.23 3.08 -6.21
CA ILE A 98 -6.00 3.73 -5.73
C ILE A 98 -5.28 2.89 -4.68
N PRO A 99 -3.97 2.68 -4.79
CA PRO A 99 -3.19 2.13 -3.69
C PRO A 99 -3.19 3.09 -2.50
N ILE A 100 -3.48 2.57 -1.31
CA ILE A 100 -3.52 3.31 -0.04
C ILE A 100 -2.52 2.78 0.99
N ALA A 101 -1.91 1.63 0.72
CA ALA A 101 -0.95 0.97 1.60
C ALA A 101 -0.13 -0.08 0.82
N GLY A 102 0.99 -0.52 1.39
CA GLY A 102 1.84 -1.56 0.78
C GLY A 102 2.47 -2.50 1.80
N ASN A 103 2.84 -3.70 1.36
CA ASN A 103 3.51 -4.72 2.18
C ASN A 103 5.05 -4.73 2.05
N GLY A 104 5.61 -3.92 1.16
CA GLY A 104 7.06 -3.85 0.90
C GLY A 104 7.61 -4.97 0.01
N ALA A 105 6.80 -5.98 -0.30
CA ALA A 105 7.09 -7.02 -1.30
C ALA A 105 6.53 -6.67 -2.69
N GLY A 106 5.81 -5.54 -2.78
CA GLY A 106 5.20 -5.05 -4.02
C GLY A 106 3.69 -5.21 -4.08
N ASP A 107 3.06 -5.86 -3.11
CA ASP A 107 1.60 -5.92 -3.06
C ASP A 107 1.03 -4.66 -2.41
N TYR A 108 -0.13 -4.25 -2.89
CA TYR A 108 -0.78 -3.02 -2.50
C TYR A 108 -2.17 -3.27 -1.94
N VAL A 109 -2.48 -2.61 -0.83
CA VAL A 109 -3.86 -2.47 -0.39
C VAL A 109 -4.45 -1.29 -1.14
N CYS A 110 -5.53 -1.52 -1.86
CA CYS A 110 -6.20 -0.56 -2.72
C CYS A 110 -7.57 -0.19 -2.17
N LEU A 111 -7.96 1.05 -2.40
CA LEU A 111 -9.29 1.57 -2.17
C LEU A 111 -10.01 1.72 -3.51
N ASP A 112 -11.19 1.14 -3.62
CA ASP A 112 -11.98 1.19 -4.84
C ASP A 112 -13.00 2.33 -4.77
N LEU A 113 -12.76 3.38 -5.57
CA LEU A 113 -13.62 4.55 -5.69
C LEU A 113 -14.61 4.41 -6.86
N ARG A 114 -14.61 3.28 -7.57
CA ARG A 114 -15.55 2.98 -8.65
C ARG A 114 -16.94 2.77 -8.04
N GLY A 115 -17.74 3.84 -8.03
CA GLY A 115 -19.00 3.90 -7.30
C GLY A 115 -19.38 5.34 -6.92
N GLY A 116 -18.42 6.27 -7.02
CA GLY A 116 -18.63 7.71 -6.94
C GLY A 116 -19.23 8.18 -5.61
N ASP A 117 -19.88 9.34 -5.63
CA ASP A 117 -20.52 9.98 -4.48
C ASP A 117 -21.60 9.10 -3.78
N THR A 118 -22.12 8.10 -4.49
CA THR A 118 -23.13 7.17 -3.98
C THR A 118 -22.56 6.01 -3.17
N ALA A 119 -21.28 5.70 -3.33
CA ALA A 119 -20.61 4.67 -2.56
C ALA A 119 -20.28 5.20 -1.16
N ARG A 120 -21.25 5.12 -0.24
CA ARG A 120 -21.01 5.32 1.20
C ARG A 120 -19.88 4.43 1.75
N GLN A 121 -19.47 3.41 1.00
CA GLN A 121 -18.48 2.41 1.35
C GLN A 121 -17.64 2.14 0.10
N ALA A 122 -16.40 2.64 0.09
CA ALA A 122 -15.42 2.28 -0.91
C ALA A 122 -14.72 1.00 -0.43
N PRO A 123 -14.90 -0.14 -1.11
CA PRO A 123 -14.31 -1.39 -0.67
C PRO A 123 -12.78 -1.34 -0.74
N VAL A 124 -12.16 -2.16 0.09
CA VAL A 124 -10.72 -2.32 0.19
C VAL A 124 -10.35 -3.68 -0.36
N ALA A 125 -9.36 -3.74 -1.23
CA ALA A 125 -8.87 -4.97 -1.85
C ALA A 125 -7.34 -5.06 -1.81
N LEU A 126 -6.80 -6.27 -1.84
CA LEU A 126 -5.38 -6.53 -2.07
C LEU A 126 -5.15 -6.67 -3.58
N TRP A 127 -4.16 -5.96 -4.09
CA TRP A 127 -3.67 -6.08 -5.45
C TRP A 127 -2.25 -6.62 -5.42
N ARG A 128 -2.04 -7.84 -5.97
CA ARG A 128 -0.72 -8.48 -5.94
C ARG A 128 0.13 -8.05 -7.13
N ILE A 129 1.42 -7.84 -6.86
CA ILE A 129 2.39 -7.43 -7.88
C ILE A 129 2.51 -8.46 -9.01
N ASP A 130 2.42 -9.75 -8.66
CA ASP A 130 2.59 -10.85 -9.61
C ASP A 130 1.52 -10.86 -10.72
N HIS A 131 0.34 -10.31 -10.47
CA HIS A 131 -0.71 -10.24 -11.47
C HIS A 131 -0.43 -9.13 -12.50
N PHE A 132 -0.08 -7.94 -12.03
CA PHE A 132 0.14 -6.79 -12.90
C PHE A 132 1.35 -6.96 -13.83
N TRP A 133 2.52 -7.31 -13.28
CA TRP A 133 3.76 -7.35 -14.07
C TRP A 133 3.84 -8.52 -15.04
N ARG A 134 3.05 -9.58 -14.84
CA ARG A 134 3.04 -10.75 -15.73
C ARG A 134 2.03 -10.65 -16.85
N ALA A 135 0.87 -10.04 -16.59
CA ALA A 135 -0.22 -9.97 -17.57
C ALA A 135 -0.13 -8.76 -18.50
N GLY A 136 0.52 -7.67 -18.05
CA GLY A 136 0.60 -6.41 -18.81
C GLY A 136 -0.73 -5.63 -18.85
N GLU A 137 -1.81 -6.21 -18.34
CA GLU A 137 -3.13 -5.63 -18.18
C GLU A 137 -3.71 -6.09 -16.83
N TRP A 138 -4.52 -5.26 -16.19
CA TRP A 138 -5.22 -5.65 -14.97
C TRP A 138 -6.50 -6.41 -15.30
N ARG A 139 -6.94 -7.27 -14.38
CA ARG A 139 -8.25 -7.94 -14.41
C ARG A 139 -8.92 -7.82 -13.05
N GLU A 140 -10.25 -7.83 -13.03
CA GLU A 140 -11.02 -7.70 -11.79
C GLU A 140 -10.65 -8.78 -10.75
N GLN A 141 -10.39 -10.00 -11.22
CA GLN A 141 -9.94 -11.13 -10.40
C GLN A 141 -8.55 -10.97 -9.78
N ASP A 142 -7.77 -9.97 -10.20
CA ASP A 142 -6.46 -9.67 -9.63
C ASP A 142 -6.58 -8.83 -8.33
N PHE A 143 -7.80 -8.41 -7.97
CA PHE A 143 -8.13 -7.72 -6.73
C PHE A 143 -8.84 -8.68 -5.77
N ILE A 144 -8.19 -8.98 -4.64
CA ILE A 144 -8.74 -9.85 -3.60
C ILE A 144 -9.48 -8.98 -2.59
N PRO A 145 -10.80 -9.15 -2.40
CA PRO A 145 -11.57 -8.36 -1.44
C PRO A 145 -11.04 -8.55 -0.01
N LEU A 146 -10.81 -7.44 0.70
CA LEU A 146 -10.36 -7.43 2.10
C LEU A 146 -11.43 -6.92 3.05
N ALA A 147 -12.12 -5.83 2.68
CA ALA A 147 -13.15 -5.22 3.52
C ALA A 147 -14.11 -4.36 2.71
N GLU A 148 -15.31 -4.11 3.26
CA GLU A 148 -16.31 -3.23 2.63
C GLU A 148 -15.97 -1.73 2.77
N SER A 149 -15.07 -1.37 3.68
CA SER A 149 -14.66 0.03 3.91
C SER A 149 -13.26 0.12 4.48
N PHE A 150 -12.65 1.30 4.37
CA PHE A 150 -11.36 1.59 5.02
C PHE A 150 -11.42 1.37 6.53
N SER A 151 -12.49 1.82 7.18
CA SER A 151 -12.73 1.58 8.60
C SER A 151 -12.71 0.09 8.96
N ALA A 152 -13.47 -0.72 8.22
CA ALA A 152 -13.55 -2.16 8.45
C ALA A 152 -12.18 -2.83 8.25
N PHE A 153 -11.42 -2.42 7.24
CA PHE A 153 -10.05 -2.89 7.02
C PHE A 153 -9.15 -2.58 8.22
N VAL A 154 -9.12 -1.32 8.66
CA VAL A 154 -8.29 -0.90 9.80
C VAL A 154 -8.68 -1.62 11.10
N LEU A 155 -9.98 -1.88 11.31
CA LEU A 155 -10.48 -2.65 12.47
C LEU A 155 -10.02 -4.11 12.43
N GLY A 156 -9.85 -4.68 11.24
CA GLY A 156 -9.38 -6.05 11.03
C GLY A 156 -7.88 -6.25 11.20
N LEU A 157 -7.07 -5.18 11.28
CA LEU A 157 -5.62 -5.28 11.41
C LEU A 157 -5.20 -5.91 12.74
N ARG A 158 -4.43 -7.00 12.65
CA ARG A 158 -3.86 -7.72 13.80
C ARG A 158 -2.43 -7.30 14.05
N GLN A 159 -2.00 -7.30 15.31
CA GLN A 159 -0.57 -7.11 15.62
C GLN A 159 0.22 -8.36 15.26
N ALA A 160 1.50 -8.19 14.89
CA ALA A 160 2.43 -9.31 14.85
C ALA A 160 2.35 -10.12 16.14
N PRO A 161 2.36 -11.47 16.08
CA PRO A 161 2.69 -12.26 17.24
C PRO A 161 4.00 -11.71 17.80
N ARG A 162 3.99 -11.25 19.06
CA ARG A 162 5.25 -10.94 19.73
C ARG A 162 6.07 -12.23 19.65
N ARG A 163 7.22 -12.21 18.97
CA ARG A 163 8.20 -13.29 19.12
C ARG A 163 8.35 -13.48 20.62
N ALA A 164 8.00 -14.67 21.12
CA ALA A 164 8.23 -15.00 22.51
C ALA A 164 9.70 -14.67 22.79
N ALA A 165 9.94 -13.76 23.72
CA ALA A 165 11.29 -13.43 24.15
C ALA A 165 11.80 -14.65 24.93
N GLY A 166 12.32 -15.64 24.22
CA GLY A 166 12.69 -16.91 24.82
C GLY A 166 12.61 -18.05 23.82
N ASP A 167 13.41 -17.99 22.75
CA ASP A 167 13.99 -19.20 22.17
C ASP A 167 15.32 -18.83 21.48
N GLY A 168 16.41 -19.24 22.13
CA GLY A 168 17.66 -19.57 21.45
C GLY A 168 18.60 -18.42 21.10
N ASN A 169 19.24 -17.81 22.10
CA ASN A 169 20.65 -17.45 21.95
C ASN A 169 21.48 -18.74 21.88
N ALA A 170 21.45 -19.41 20.72
CA ALA A 170 22.42 -20.43 20.35
C ALA A 170 23.14 -19.90 19.11
N ALA A 171 24.33 -19.36 19.37
CA ALA A 171 25.27 -18.85 18.39
C ALA A 171 25.38 -19.79 17.17
N ARG A 172 24.87 -19.36 16.02
CA ARG A 172 25.41 -19.81 14.74
C ARG A 172 26.57 -18.89 14.41
N GLN A 173 27.78 -19.38 14.67
CA GLN A 173 29.00 -18.82 14.08
C GLN A 173 28.80 -18.73 12.55
N PRO A 174 29.19 -17.63 11.89
CA PRO A 174 29.25 -17.62 10.44
C PRO A 174 30.36 -18.58 9.99
N PRO A 175 30.12 -19.49 9.04
CA PRO A 175 31.20 -20.23 8.42
C PRO A 175 32.08 -19.26 7.65
N SER A 176 33.37 -19.35 7.95
CA SER A 176 34.47 -18.67 7.28
C SER A 176 34.46 -18.92 5.76
N SER A 177 34.34 -17.82 5.01
CA SER A 177 34.96 -17.53 3.72
C SER A 177 35.26 -18.71 2.77
N GLN A 178 34.44 -18.90 1.72
CA GLN A 178 34.95 -19.33 0.41
C GLN A 178 34.20 -18.64 -0.76
N ARG A 179 34.96 -17.81 -1.48
CA ARG A 179 34.90 -17.38 -2.90
C ARG A 179 33.54 -17.12 -3.58
N ALA A 180 33.42 -15.87 -4.07
CA ALA A 180 32.52 -15.44 -5.13
C ALA A 180 32.71 -16.25 -6.44
N PRO A 181 31.65 -16.29 -7.27
CA PRO A 181 31.83 -15.71 -8.60
C PRO A 181 30.65 -14.82 -9.06
N SER A 182 31.07 -13.77 -9.76
CA SER A 182 30.44 -13.20 -10.96
C SER A 182 29.05 -12.57 -10.85
N HIS A 183 29.07 -11.23 -10.88
CA HIS A 183 28.00 -10.36 -11.34
C HIS A 183 27.34 -10.89 -12.62
N VAL A 184 26.06 -11.22 -12.54
CA VAL A 184 25.16 -11.15 -13.69
C VAL A 184 24.49 -9.79 -13.61
N ALA A 185 24.86 -8.91 -14.52
CA ALA A 185 24.25 -7.60 -14.68
C ALA A 185 22.77 -7.78 -15.04
N ALA A 186 21.89 -7.09 -14.31
CA ALA A 186 20.50 -6.92 -14.74
C ALA A 186 20.49 -6.16 -16.08
N PRO A 187 19.67 -6.56 -17.07
CA PRO A 187 19.54 -5.82 -18.31
C PRO A 187 18.98 -4.41 -18.03
N PRO A 188 19.43 -3.38 -18.77
CA PRO A 188 18.93 -2.03 -18.58
C PRO A 188 17.44 -1.93 -18.91
N LEU A 189 16.68 -1.29 -18.04
CA LEU A 189 15.31 -0.85 -18.32
C LEU A 189 15.38 0.24 -19.40
N THR A 190 15.10 -0.13 -20.65
CA THR A 190 14.93 0.83 -21.74
C THR A 190 13.53 1.45 -21.64
N PHE A 191 13.44 2.68 -21.16
CA PHE A 191 12.24 3.51 -21.35
C PHE A 191 12.26 4.02 -22.78
N GLY A 192 11.33 3.53 -23.61
CA GLY A 192 11.10 4.07 -24.95
C GLY A 192 10.53 5.50 -24.86
N PRO A 193 10.82 6.38 -25.83
CA PRO A 193 10.28 7.73 -25.83
C PRO A 193 8.76 7.70 -26.03
N LEU A 194 8.03 8.25 -25.05
CA LEU A 194 6.64 8.67 -25.21
C LEU A 194 6.59 9.83 -26.20
N LEU A 195 6.58 9.51 -27.49
CA LEU A 195 6.23 10.45 -28.54
C LEU A 195 4.71 10.49 -28.67
N GLY A 196 4.18 11.69 -28.49
CA GLY A 196 2.75 11.92 -28.29
C GLY A 196 1.89 11.74 -29.54
N ARG A 197 0.59 11.73 -29.29
CA ARG A 197 -0.43 12.25 -30.19
C ARG A 197 -1.44 13.03 -29.37
N TRP A 198 -1.28 14.34 -29.33
CA TRP A 198 -2.38 15.26 -29.13
C TRP A 198 -2.97 15.52 -30.52
N SER A 199 -4.23 15.20 -30.71
CA SER A 199 -5.01 15.76 -31.83
C SER A 199 -5.97 16.78 -31.24
N ALA A 200 -6.02 17.93 -31.91
CA ALA A 200 -6.84 19.09 -31.61
C ALA A 200 -8.34 18.78 -31.65
#